data_AF-D8S733-F1
#
_entry.id   AF-D8S733-F1
#
_cell.length_a   1.000
_cell.length_b   1.000
_cell.length_c   1.000
_cell.angle_alpha   90.00
_cell.angle_beta   90.00
_cell.angle_gamma   90.00
#
_symmetry.space_group_name_H-M   'P 1'
#
loop_
_entity.id
_entity.type
_entity.pdbx_description
1 polymer ?
#
loop_
_entity_poly.entity_id
_entity_poly.type
_entity_poly.pdbx_seq_one_letter_code
_entity_poly.pdbx_strand_id
1 'polypeptide(L)'
;TLSWDNKYAGVDVLLAKVFLGGNQNWLAAYKDRADDFVCSAMPGRARLTPGGLFYQGANNLQYATSNAFLLITYAGYLSSAKQSVRCGGGSNFKPNELITFAKRQV
;
A
#
# COMPACT_ATOMS: atom_id res chain seq x y z
N THR A 1 -1.09 -4.97 -7.99
CA THR A 1 0.13 -5.38 -7.27
C THR A 1 1.34 -5.07 -8.12
N LEU A 2 2.49 -4.79 -7.51
CA LEU A 2 3.69 -4.40 -8.24
C LEU A 2 4.43 -5.63 -8.77
N SER A 3 4.73 -5.64 -10.06
CA SER A 3 5.47 -6.73 -10.73
C SER A 3 6.20 -6.22 -11.97
N TRP A 4 6.92 -7.12 -12.63
CA TRP A 4 7.61 -6.83 -13.88
C TRP A 4 6.63 -6.42 -15.00
N ASP A 5 5.40 -6.97 -15.01
CA ASP A 5 4.37 -6.70 -16.01
C ASP A 5 3.47 -5.52 -15.61
N ASN A 6 3.12 -5.41 -14.33
CA ASN A 6 2.22 -4.38 -13.81
C ASN A 6 2.89 -3.42 -12.81
N LYS A 7 3.00 -2.15 -13.19
CA LYS A 7 3.66 -1.08 -12.40
C LYS A 7 2.70 -0.01 -11.86
N TYR A 8 1.40 -0.11 -12.15
CA TYR A 8 0.43 0.95 -11.85
C TYR A 8 0.39 1.30 -10.37
N ALA A 9 0.35 0.31 -9.48
CA ALA A 9 0.37 0.55 -8.03
C ALA A 9 1.63 1.30 -7.56
N GLY A 10 2.79 1.06 -8.20
CA GLY A 10 4.02 1.79 -7.91
C GLY A 10 3.96 3.24 -8.40
N VAL A 11 3.37 3.48 -9.57
CA VAL A 11 3.13 4.83 -10.11
C VAL A 11 2.15 5.60 -9.23
N ASP A 12 1.07 4.97 -8.78
CA ASP A 12 0.10 5.57 -7.87
C ASP A 12 0.74 5.98 -6.54
N VAL A 13 1.52 5.09 -5.92
CA VAL A 13 2.26 5.40 -4.68
C VAL A 13 3.27 6.54 -4.89
N LEU A 14 3.99 6.55 -6.01
CA LEU A 14 4.98 7.60 -6.29
C LEU A 14 4.31 8.96 -6.54
N LEU A 15 3.23 9.01 -7.31
CA LEU A 15 2.52 10.26 -7.59
C LEU A 15 1.72 10.75 -6.38
N ALA A 16 1.25 9.84 -5.54
CA ALA A 16 0.68 10.18 -4.23
C ALA A 16 1.69 10.92 -3.35
N LYS A 17 2.99 10.59 -3.39
CA LYS A 17 4.05 11.37 -2.72
C LYS A 17 4.04 12.83 -3.15
N VAL A 18 3.96 13.08 -4.45
CA VAL A 18 3.99 14.43 -5.02
C VAL A 18 2.75 15.22 -4.59
N PHE A 19 1.57 14.58 -4.61
CA PHE A 19 0.34 15.15 -4.07
C PHE A 19 0.46 15.49 -2.58
N LEU A 20 0.92 14.53 -1.76
CA LEU A 20 1.10 14.68 -0.32
C LEU A 20 2.14 15.76 0.04
N GLY A 21 3.06 16.06 -0.87
CA GLY A 21 4.00 17.17 -0.77
C GLY A 21 3.39 18.57 -0.99
N GLY A 22 2.08 18.66 -1.25
CA GLY A 22 1.33 19.92 -1.24
C GLY A 22 1.31 20.72 -2.55
N ASN A 23 1.79 20.16 -3.66
CA ASN A 23 2.08 20.97 -4.85
C ASN A 23 1.17 20.74 -6.07
N GLN A 24 0.26 19.75 -6.09
CA GLN A 24 -0.43 19.37 -7.34
C GLN A 24 -1.81 18.71 -7.13
N ASN A 25 -2.89 19.51 -7.04
CA ASN A 25 -4.25 18.98 -6.80
C ASN A 25 -4.74 17.99 -7.87
N TRP A 26 -4.29 18.11 -9.11
CA TRP A 26 -4.64 17.17 -10.19
C TRP A 26 -4.10 15.75 -9.94
N LEU A 27 -3.17 15.59 -8.99
CA LEU A 27 -2.66 14.28 -8.55
C LEU A 27 -3.48 13.63 -7.43
N ALA A 28 -4.55 14.26 -6.94
CA ALA A 28 -5.38 13.72 -5.85
C ALA A 28 -5.86 12.28 -6.13
N ALA A 29 -6.25 12.00 -7.38
CA ALA A 29 -6.70 10.66 -7.77
C ALA A 29 -5.62 9.57 -7.64
N TYR A 30 -4.33 9.92 -7.68
CA TYR A 30 -3.25 8.95 -7.45
C TYR A 30 -3.12 8.61 -5.96
N LYS A 31 -3.38 9.58 -5.07
CA LYS A 31 -3.51 9.29 -3.64
C LYS A 31 -4.68 8.34 -3.38
N ASP A 32 -5.84 8.60 -3.98
CA ASP A 32 -7.02 7.74 -3.78
C ASP A 32 -6.72 6.29 -4.22
N ARG A 33 -6.07 6.11 -5.37
CA ARG A 33 -5.65 4.78 -5.84
C ARG A 33 -4.57 4.13 -4.96
N ALA A 34 -3.65 4.92 -4.41
CA ALA A 34 -2.66 4.41 -3.45
C ALA A 34 -3.34 3.96 -2.13
N ASP A 35 -4.34 4.70 -1.67
CA ASP A 35 -5.18 4.33 -0.52
C ASP A 35 -5.97 3.04 -0.80
N ASP A 36 -6.61 2.93 -1.97
CA ASP A 36 -7.32 1.72 -2.40
C ASP A 36 -6.41 0.49 -2.45
N PHE A 37 -5.18 0.66 -2.95
CA PHE A 37 -4.16 -0.39 -2.89
C PHE A 37 -3.94 -0.85 -1.45
N VAL A 38 -3.68 0.06 -0.51
CA VAL A 38 -3.52 -0.29 0.92
C VAL A 38 -4.76 -0.99 1.46
N CYS A 39 -5.95 -0.49 1.16
CA CYS A 39 -7.20 -1.08 1.60
C CYS A 39 -7.36 -2.52 1.11
N SER A 40 -6.92 -2.83 -0.11
CA SER A 40 -6.91 -4.19 -0.65
C SER A 40 -5.81 -5.07 -0.03
N ALA A 41 -4.70 -4.46 0.39
CA ALA A 41 -3.50 -5.15 0.88
C ALA A 41 -3.48 -5.35 2.40
N MET A 42 -4.34 -4.67 3.18
CA MET A 42 -4.39 -4.84 4.63
C MET A 42 -5.26 -6.05 5.07
N PRO A 43 -5.05 -6.59 6.29
CA PRO A 43 -5.85 -7.68 6.82
C PRO A 43 -7.36 -7.40 6.77
N GLY A 44 -8.14 -8.43 6.47
CA GLY A 44 -9.59 -8.35 6.27
C GLY A 44 -10.01 -8.28 4.79
N ARG A 45 -9.13 -7.80 3.90
CA ARG A 45 -9.33 -7.85 2.44
C ARG A 45 -8.22 -8.59 1.69
N ALA A 46 -7.00 -8.56 2.21
CA ALA A 46 -5.88 -9.27 1.62
C ALA A 46 -6.10 -10.79 1.61
N ARG A 47 -5.65 -11.44 0.53
CA ARG A 47 -5.54 -12.89 0.47
C ARG A 47 -4.26 -13.34 1.15
N LEU A 48 -4.40 -14.00 2.30
CA LEU A 48 -3.29 -14.48 3.14
C LEU A 48 -3.33 -16.00 3.26
N THR A 49 -2.16 -16.61 3.43
CA THR A 49 -2.03 -17.99 3.91
C THR A 49 -2.48 -18.10 5.38
N PRO A 50 -2.70 -19.31 5.93
CA PRO A 50 -2.97 -19.48 7.35
C PRO A 50 -1.87 -18.90 8.26
N GLY A 51 -0.63 -18.83 7.79
CA GLY A 51 0.50 -18.22 8.50
C GLY A 51 0.58 -16.69 8.37
N GLY A 52 -0.35 -16.04 7.66
CA GLY A 52 -0.40 -14.58 7.51
C GLY A 52 0.47 -14.00 6.38
N LEU A 53 1.14 -14.84 5.59
CA LEU A 53 1.86 -14.42 4.39
C LEU A 53 0.89 -14.07 3.26
N PHE A 54 1.15 -12.98 2.55
CA PHE A 54 0.50 -12.66 1.29
C PHE A 54 0.55 -13.82 0.29
N TYR A 55 -0.58 -14.14 -0.31
CA TYR A 55 -0.70 -15.28 -1.20
C TYR A 55 -1.23 -14.90 -2.58
N GLN A 56 -0.44 -15.19 -3.61
CA GLN A 56 -0.85 -15.07 -5.01
C GLN A 56 -0.32 -16.26 -5.83
N GLY A 57 -1.03 -17.39 -5.75
CA GLY A 57 -0.82 -18.54 -6.63
C GLY A 57 0.61 -19.08 -6.60
N ALA A 58 1.29 -19.02 -7.74
CA ALA A 58 2.63 -19.59 -7.92
C ALA A 58 3.79 -18.63 -7.54
N ASN A 59 3.54 -17.32 -7.37
CA ASN A 59 4.58 -16.29 -7.20
C ASN A 59 4.59 -15.68 -5.80
N ASN A 60 4.59 -16.53 -4.77
CA ASN A 60 4.19 -16.12 -3.42
C ASN A 60 5.16 -15.11 -2.76
N LEU A 61 6.47 -15.35 -2.79
CA LEU A 61 7.41 -14.44 -2.13
C LEU A 61 7.68 -13.17 -2.93
N GLN A 62 7.68 -13.22 -4.26
CA GLN A 62 7.78 -12.01 -5.08
C GLN A 62 6.57 -11.09 -4.83
N TYR A 63 5.37 -11.65 -4.77
CA TYR A 63 4.16 -10.92 -4.45
C TYR A 63 4.20 -10.32 -3.04
N ALA A 64 4.58 -11.13 -2.05
CA ALA A 64 4.64 -10.69 -0.65
C ALA A 64 5.64 -9.54 -0.47
N THR A 65 6.86 -9.72 -0.94
CA THR A 65 7.95 -8.72 -0.82
C THR A 65 7.63 -7.43 -1.59
N SER A 66 7.07 -7.52 -2.80
CA SER A 66 6.75 -6.33 -3.60
C SER A 66 5.61 -5.50 -2.98
N ASN A 67 4.58 -6.15 -2.43
CA ASN A 67 3.52 -5.44 -1.71
C ASN A 67 4.03 -4.87 -0.38
N ALA A 68 4.87 -5.61 0.35
CA ALA A 68 5.50 -5.12 1.57
C ALA A 68 6.35 -3.87 1.32
N PHE A 69 7.12 -3.86 0.22
CA PHE A 69 7.88 -2.69 -0.21
C PHE A 69 6.99 -1.48 -0.48
N LEU A 70 5.88 -1.65 -1.21
CA LEU A 70 4.94 -0.55 -1.46
C LEU A 70 4.27 -0.05 -0.18
N LEU A 71 3.85 -0.97 0.71
CA LEU A 71 3.24 -0.61 2.00
C LEU A 71 4.20 0.24 2.85
N ILE A 72 5.46 -0.17 2.99
CA ILE A 72 6.47 0.59 3.76
C ILE A 72 6.76 1.94 3.10
N THR A 73 6.92 1.94 1.77
CA THR A 73 7.19 3.16 1.01
C THR A 73 6.07 4.19 1.19
N TYR A 74 4.83 3.76 1.01
CA TYR A 74 3.66 4.64 1.14
C TYR A 74 3.42 5.07 2.59
N ALA A 75 3.66 4.17 3.57
CA ALA A 75 3.65 4.54 4.98
C ALA A 75 4.65 5.66 5.29
N GLY A 76 5.85 5.64 4.70
CA GLY A 76 6.82 6.73 4.79
C GLY A 76 6.26 8.05 4.30
N TYR A 77 5.61 8.07 3.13
CA TYR A 77 5.02 9.28 2.56
C TYR A 77 3.87 9.82 3.40
N LEU A 78 2.98 8.94 3.86
CA LEU A 78 1.88 9.29 4.77
C LEU A 78 2.39 9.85 6.09
N SER A 79 3.46 9.27 6.65
CA SER A 79 4.09 9.74 7.89
C SER A 79 4.63 11.16 7.73
N SER A 80 5.38 11.43 6.66
CA SER A 80 5.89 12.77 6.35
C SER A 80 4.77 13.81 6.19
N ALA A 81 3.64 13.40 5.60
CA ALA A 81 2.47 14.26 5.41
C ALA A 81 1.50 14.29 6.60
N LYS A 82 1.78 13.55 7.68
CA LYS A 82 0.90 13.37 8.85
C LYS A 82 -0.51 12.90 8.48
N GLN A 83 -0.62 12.00 7.50
CA GLN A 83 -1.87 11.44 7.01
C GLN A 83 -2.02 9.95 7.33
N SER A 84 -3.24 9.42 7.13
CA SER A 84 -3.59 8.00 7.23
C SER A 84 -4.40 7.56 6.01
N VAL A 85 -4.56 6.25 5.84
CA VAL A 85 -5.41 5.66 4.80
C VAL A 85 -6.80 5.43 5.37
N ARG A 86 -7.84 5.96 4.70
CA ARG A 86 -9.23 5.63 5.00
C ARG A 86 -9.78 4.66 3.97
N CYS A 87 -10.29 3.54 4.45
CA CYS A 87 -10.92 2.52 3.63
C CYS A 87 -12.44 2.53 3.79
N GLY A 88 -13.14 2.06 2.76
CA GLY A 88 -14.59 1.84 2.85
C GLY A 88 -14.95 0.88 3.99
N GLY A 89 -16.07 1.14 4.68
CA GLY A 89 -16.50 0.38 5.86
C GLY A 89 -15.94 0.89 7.19
N GLY A 90 -15.30 2.06 7.20
CA GLY A 90 -14.84 2.74 8.42
C GLY A 90 -13.45 2.33 8.92
N SER A 91 -12.78 1.41 8.24
CA SER A 91 -11.41 1.03 8.58
C SER A 91 -10.44 2.18 8.26
N ASN A 92 -9.54 2.47 9.18
CA ASN A 92 -8.51 3.50 9.02
C ASN A 92 -7.17 2.92 9.44
N PHE A 93 -6.16 3.06 8.58
CA PHE A 93 -4.82 2.51 8.83
C PHE A 93 -3.79 3.61 8.94
N LYS A 94 -3.08 3.66 10.07
CA LYS A 94 -1.97 4.56 10.34
C LYS A 94 -0.68 4.04 9.70
N PRO A 95 0.29 4.91 9.37
CA PRO A 95 1.58 4.50 8.81
C PRO A 95 2.28 3.36 9.57
N ASN A 96 2.25 3.39 10.91
CA ASN A 96 2.89 2.36 11.72
C ASN A 96 2.22 0.97 11.55
N GLU A 97 0.91 0.92 11.31
CA GLU A 97 0.20 -0.34 11.08
C GLU A 97 0.59 -0.97 9.74
N LEU A 98 0.76 -0.14 8.70
CA LEU A 98 1.27 -0.57 7.39
C LEU A 98 2.70 -1.14 7.53
N ILE A 99 3.57 -0.44 8.27
CA ILE A 99 4.95 -0.89 8.50
C ILE A 99 4.97 -2.21 9.28
N THR A 100 4.20 -2.31 10.38
CA THR A 100 4.13 -3.54 11.18
C THR A 100 3.63 -4.71 10.36
N PHE A 101 2.62 -4.51 9.52
CA PHE A 101 2.10 -5.57 8.68
C PHE A 101 3.08 -5.98 7.58
N ALA A 102 3.70 -5.01 6.91
CA ALA A 102 4.71 -5.27 5.87
C ALA A 102 5.94 -6.03 6.40
N LYS A 103 6.38 -5.74 7.63
CA LYS A 103 7.46 -6.47 8.30
C LYS A 103 7.18 -7.96 8.51
N ARG A 104 5.91 -8.39 8.53
CA ARG A 104 5.54 -9.81 8.66
C ARG A 104 5.64 -10.57 7.34
N GLN A 105 5.91 -9.89 6.24
CA GLN A 105 5.96 -10.46 4.89
C GLN A 105 7.39 -10.74 4.42
N VAL A 106 8.38 -10.49 5.27
CA VAL A 106 9.83 -10.61 5.03
C VAL A 106 10.52 -11.31 6.19
#